data_AF-A0A417QDC6-F1
#
_entry.id   AF-A0A417QDC6-F1
#
_cell.length_a   1.000
_cell.length_b   1.000
_cell.length_c   1.000
_cell.angle_alpha   90.00
_cell.angle_beta   90.00
_cell.angle_gamma   90.00
#
_symmetry.space_group_name_H-M   'P 1'
#
loop_
_entity.id
_entity.type
_entity.pdbx_description
1 polymer ?
#
loop_
_entity_poly.entity_id
_entity_poly.type
_entity_poly.pdbx_seq_one_letter_code
_entity_poly.pdbx_strand_id
1 'polypeptide(L)' 'MSVGFTDKKKEDLLADGYVCERSPLGNVYYRSDGVIATGDISVNYVTYPWLTCFEVDGLTIKNQTSI' A
#
# COMPACT_ATOMS: atom_id res chain seq x y z
N MET A 1 -4.01 5.73 -7.00
CA MET A 1 -3.51 5.79 -5.61
C MET A 1 -2.08 6.28 -5.65
N SER A 2 -1.66 7.12 -4.69
CA SER A 2 -0.26 7.54 -4.55
C SER A 2 0.40 6.73 -3.43
N VAL A 3 1.67 6.37 -3.63
CA VAL A 3 2.52 5.73 -2.62
C VAL A 3 3.54 6.77 -2.15
N GLY A 4 3.82 6.80 -0.85
CA GLY A 4 4.78 7.73 -0.26
C GLY A 4 5.63 7.04 0.81
N PHE A 5 6.81 7.60 1.04
CA PHE A 5 7.69 7.19 2.14
C PHE A 5 7.31 7.96 3.41
N THR A 6 7.52 7.34 4.57
CA THR A 6 7.27 7.99 5.85
C THR A 6 8.31 7.54 6.86
N ASP A 7 8.76 8.49 7.70
CA ASP A 7 9.61 8.22 8.86
C ASP A 7 8.78 7.99 10.14
N LYS A 8 7.44 8.01 10.02
CA LYS A 8 6.54 7.68 11.13
C LYS A 8 6.82 6.27 11.63
N LYS A 9 6.71 6.07 12.94
CA LYS A 9 6.87 4.75 13.52
C LYS A 9 5.67 3.87 13.17
N LYS A 10 5.90 2.55 13.19
CA LYS A 10 4.86 1.55 12.94
C LYS A 10 3.66 1.76 13.87
N GLU A 11 3.92 2.02 15.14
CA GLU A 11 2.89 2.18 16.17
C GLU A 11 1.99 3.38 15.88
N ASP A 12 2.56 4.49 15.41
CA ASP A 12 1.82 5.70 15.05
C ASP A 12 0.90 5.43 13.85
N LEU A 13 1.41 4.72 12.84
CA LEU A 13 0.63 4.37 11.64
C LEU A 13 -0.53 3.42 11.96
N LEU A 14 -0.27 2.42 12.81
CA LEU A 14 -1.31 1.49 13.26
C LEU A 14 -2.39 2.22 14.08
N ALA A 15 -2.01 3.17 14.93
CA ALA A 15 -2.95 4.01 15.68
C ALA A 15 -3.79 4.93 14.76
N ASP A 16 -3.21 5.40 13.65
CA ASP A 16 -3.87 6.20 12.61
C ASP A 16 -4.82 5.35 11.70
N GLY A 17 -4.98 4.05 11.96
CA GLY A 17 -5.86 3.16 11.22
C GLY A 17 -5.24 2.60 9.93
N TYR A 18 -3.92 2.61 9.81
CA TYR A 18 -3.21 1.87 8.78
C TYR A 18 -3.04 0.41 9.18
N VAL A 19 -2.98 -0.45 8.18
CA VAL A 19 -2.56 -1.84 8.29
C VAL A 19 -1.19 -1.96 7.63
N CYS A 20 -0.39 -2.87 8.16
CA CYS A 20 0.96 -3.13 7.70
C CYS A 20 1.02 -4.54 7.11
N GLU A 21 1.50 -4.65 5.89
CA GLU A 21 1.84 -5.93 5.26
C GLU A 21 3.31 -5.97 4.90
N ARG A 22 3.93 -7.14 5.05
CA ARG A 22 5.37 -7.29 4.87
C ARG A 22 5.66 -7.73 3.44
N SER A 23 6.34 -6.89 2.68
CA SER A 23 6.86 -7.24 1.35
C SER A 23 8.37 -7.52 1.42
N PRO A 24 8.95 -8.18 0.39
CA PRO A 24 10.39 -8.41 0.30
C PRO A 24 11.24 -7.12 0.36
N LEU A 25 10.70 -6.00 -0.12
CA LEU A 25 11.40 -4.70 -0.18
C LEU A 25 11.15 -3.80 1.03
N GLY A 26 10.23 -4.20 1.92
CA GLY A 26 9.86 -3.40 3.09
C GLY A 26 8.40 -3.55 3.48
N ASN A 27 8.01 -2.82 4.53
CA ASN A 27 6.62 -2.81 4.99
C ASN A 27 5.77 -1.87 4.13
N VAL A 28 4.61 -2.36 3.72
CA VAL A 28 3.60 -1.57 3.01
C VAL A 28 2.51 -1.19 4.02
N TYR A 29 2.26 0.10 4.14
CA TYR A 29 1.20 0.63 4.99
C TYR A 29 0.07 1.18 4.12
N TYR A 30 -1.16 0.75 4.40
CA TYR A 30 -2.36 1.23 3.71
C TYR A 30 -3.53 1.37 4.69
N ARG A 31 -4.47 2.28 4.43
CA ARG A 31 -5.65 2.45 5.29
C ARG A 31 -6.59 1.26 5.15
N SER A 32 -7.02 0.65 6.25
CA SER A 32 -8.06 -0.41 6.21
C SER A 32 -9.42 0.11 5.77
N ASP A 33 -9.61 1.43 5.89
CA ASP A 33 -10.77 2.13 5.38
C ASP A 33 -10.61 2.43 3.88
N GLY A 34 -11.53 1.92 3.08
CA GLY A 34 -11.53 2.10 1.63
C GLY A 34 -10.55 1.23 0.83
N VAL A 35 -9.67 0.44 1.47
CA VAL A 35 -8.73 -0.48 0.77
C VAL A 35 -8.87 -1.90 1.32
N ILE A 36 -8.75 -2.90 0.45
CA ILE A 36 -8.63 -4.32 0.82
C ILE A 36 -7.40 -4.95 0.17
N ALA A 37 -6.83 -5.92 0.87
CA ALA A 37 -5.91 -6.88 0.29
C ALA A 37 -6.71 -7.94 -0.48
N THR A 38 -6.34 -8.21 -1.72
CA THR A 38 -6.96 -9.24 -2.58
C THR A 38 -6.07 -10.46 -2.80
N GLY A 39 -4.87 -10.45 -2.21
CA GLY A 39 -3.88 -11.51 -2.31
C GLY A 39 -2.58 -11.09 -1.65
N ASP A 40 -1.48 -11.73 -2.03
CA ASP A 40 -0.15 -11.38 -1.54
C ASP A 40 0.23 -9.97 -2.00
N ILE A 41 0.67 -9.14 -1.06
CA ILE A 41 1.10 -7.78 -1.36
C ILE A 41 2.57 -7.78 -1.76
N SER A 42 2.84 -7.32 -2.98
CA SER A 42 4.19 -7.14 -3.49
C SER A 42 4.43 -5.70 -3.91
N VAL A 43 5.62 -5.19 -3.58
CA VAL A 43 6.13 -3.92 -4.11
C VAL A 43 7.15 -4.25 -5.20
N ASN A 44 6.91 -3.73 -6.40
CA ASN A 44 7.74 -3.94 -7.56
C ASN A 44 8.42 -2.62 -7.96
N TYR A 45 9.74 -2.65 -8.15
CA TYR A 45 10.46 -1.50 -8.68
C TYR A 45 10.51 -1.59 -10.20
N VAL A 46 9.81 -0.69 -10.89
CA VAL A 46 9.61 -0.75 -12.34
C VAL A 46 10.29 0.44 -13.00
N THR A 47 11.08 0.16 -14.04
CA THR A 47 11.78 1.17 -14.85
C THR A 47 11.21 1.21 -16.26
N TYR A 48 10.61 2.34 -16.60
CA TYR A 48 10.18 2.73 -17.94
C TYR A 48 11.22 3.68 -18.56
N PRO A 49 11.24 3.85 -19.90
CA PRO A 49 12.25 4.66 -20.58
C PRO A 49 12.39 6.12 -20.08
N TRP A 50 11.36 6.68 -19.46
CA TRP A 50 11.31 8.06 -18.95
C TRP A 50 10.82 8.17 -17.51
N LEU A 51 10.63 7.05 -16.81
CA LEU A 51 10.09 7.04 -15.46
C LEU A 51 10.55 5.79 -14.70
N THR A 52 10.98 5.97 -13.47
CA THR A 52 11.16 4.86 -12.54
C THR A 52 10.21 5.03 -11.37
N CYS A 53 9.43 4.00 -11.07
CA CYS A 53 8.39 4.05 -10.05
C CYS A 53 8.26 2.72 -9.30
N PHE A 54 7.51 2.76 -8.21
CA PHE A 54 7.08 1.57 -7.48
C PHE A 54 5.64 1.25 -7.87
N GLU A 55 5.39 -0.01 -8.20
CA GLU A 55 4.06 -0.56 -8.40
C GLU A 55 3.73 -1.49 -7.23
N VAL A 56 2.48 -1.46 -6.78
CA VAL A 56 2.02 -2.28 -5.65
C VAL A 56 0.89 -3.15 -6.15
N ASP A 57 1.09 -4.47 -6.07
CA ASP A 57 0.09 -5.47 -6.37
C ASP A 57 -0.57 -6.00 -5.10
N GLY A 58 -1.73 -6.64 -5.24
CA GLY A 58 -2.44 -7.27 -4.12
C GLY A 58 -3.31 -6.31 -3.30
N LEU A 59 -3.39 -5.03 -3.67
CA LEU A 59 -4.28 -4.03 -3.05
C LEU A 59 -5.32 -3.52 -4.04
N THR A 60 -6.57 -3.40 -3.59
CA THR A 60 -7.62 -2.71 -4.35
C THR A 60 -8.48 -1.82 -3.46
N ILE A 61 -9.16 -0.86 -4.08
CA ILE A 61 -10.10 0.03 -3.40
C ILE A 61 -11.39 -0.76 -3.15
N LYS A 62 -11.92 -0.68 -1.93
CA LYS A 62 -13.28 -1.14 -1.63
C LYS A 62 -14.23 -0.30 -2.49
N ASN A 63 -14.80 -0.89 -3.54
CA ASN A 63 -15.91 -0.26 -4.22
C ASN A 63 -17.02 -0.06 -3.20
N GLN A 64 -17.38 1.20 -2.94
CA GLN A 64 -18.62 1.50 -2.24
C GLN A 64 -19.74 0.95 -3.12
N THR A 65 -20.27 -0.22 -2.78
CA THR A 65 -21.58 -0.62 -3.28
C THR A 65 -22.56 0.36 -2.68
N SER A 66 -22.88 1.43 -3.40
CA SER A 66 -24.06 2.24 -3.13
C SER A 66 -25.26 1.29 -3.19
N ILE A 67 -25.85 1.02 -2.04
CA ILE A 67 -27.12 0.30 -1.90
C ILE A 67 -28.26 1.31 -2.07
#